data_AF-A0A7J6J797-F1
#
_entry.id   AF-A0A7J6J797-F1
#
_cell.length_a   1.000
_cell.length_b   1.000
_cell.length_c   1.000
_cell.angle_alpha   90.00
_cell.angle_beta   90.00
_cell.angle_gamma   90.00
#
_symmetry.space_group_name_H-M   'P 1'
#
loop_
_entity.id
_entity.type
_entity.pdbx_description
1 polymer ?
#
loop_
_entity_poly.entity_id
_entity_poly.type
_entity_poly.pdbx_seq_one_letter_code
_entity_poly.pdbx_strand_id
1 'polypeptide(L)'
;MADSAFQGKSLSLNEAWQFSDLSWQDHSEDLLQLMTHFRNQMKQPIIGVGHSMGGCHIATMSVISRRIFSSMMLLDPAISPPEVGLDGLGFDYMTLRRRTHWPNREAAEMSVRKMFSTWDSKVIDLFMKFAIKNDDNTASKGPSSTQSVSLVTEQYHELVNYLKPTFIHGDNTKEPELVYQTGLVDMFHMLGHITCSTFFLCGGRDTPSDDDIRDYWQTRTCALQYAKQPGERRRVDVKVLPELGHFLAMEDPKTCAEVMANWMAVESDKWIQLEREKWGGIDGLGVNEKKALAHTWMESLRAKL
;
A
#
# COMPACT_ATOMS: atom_id res chain seq x y z
N MET A 1 -3.43 10.62 1.44
CA MET A 1 -3.68 9.50 0.51
C MET A 1 -3.25 9.96 -0.87
N ALA A 2 -2.51 9.14 -1.60
CA ALA A 2 -2.07 9.44 -2.96
C ALA A 2 -2.66 8.36 -3.87
N ASP A 3 -3.40 8.77 -4.89
CA ASP A 3 -3.90 7.83 -5.90
C ASP A 3 -2.72 7.46 -6.81
N SER A 4 -2.55 6.18 -7.12
CA SER A 4 -1.54 5.74 -8.08
C SER A 4 -1.80 6.32 -9.46
N ALA A 5 -0.76 6.39 -10.30
CA ALA A 5 -0.79 7.16 -11.55
C ALA A 5 -2.05 6.91 -12.39
N PHE A 6 -2.55 5.68 -12.45
CA PHE A 6 -3.71 5.28 -13.26
C PHE A 6 -4.97 4.97 -12.44
N GLN A 7 -5.06 5.43 -11.20
CA GLN A 7 -6.24 5.26 -10.38
C GLN A 7 -6.86 6.59 -9.95
N GLY A 8 -8.16 6.55 -9.66
CA GLY A 8 -8.88 7.65 -9.04
C GLY A 8 -8.67 8.98 -9.76
N LYS A 9 -8.27 10.01 -9.01
CA LYS A 9 -8.09 11.35 -9.54
C LYS A 9 -6.81 11.48 -10.37
N SER A 10 -5.76 10.75 -10.00
CA SER A 10 -4.47 10.75 -10.72
C SER A 10 -4.64 10.34 -12.17
N LEU A 11 -5.54 9.39 -12.46
CA LEU A 11 -5.82 8.94 -13.82
C LEU A 11 -6.11 10.14 -14.74
N SER A 12 -7.11 10.95 -14.40
CA SER A 12 -7.50 12.12 -15.21
C SER A 12 -6.39 13.16 -15.39
N LEU A 13 -5.49 13.30 -14.40
CA LEU A 13 -4.37 14.23 -14.46
C LEU A 13 -3.25 13.73 -15.38
N ASN A 14 -3.21 12.41 -15.63
CA ASN A 14 -2.17 11.74 -16.41
C ASN A 14 -2.64 11.38 -17.83
N GLU A 15 -3.66 12.06 -18.39
CA GLU A 15 -4.30 11.74 -19.68
C GLU A 15 -3.32 11.37 -20.81
N ALA A 16 -2.24 12.13 -20.97
CA ALA A 16 -1.23 11.89 -22.00
C ALA A 16 -0.41 10.59 -21.83
N TRP A 17 -0.45 9.96 -20.65
CA TRP A 17 0.44 8.85 -20.24
C TRP A 17 -0.32 7.64 -19.68
N GLN A 18 -1.66 7.63 -19.75
CA GLN A 18 -2.51 6.59 -19.14
C GLN A 18 -2.30 5.17 -19.70
N PHE A 19 -1.66 5.05 -20.86
CA PHE A 19 -1.35 3.79 -21.53
C PHE A 19 0.15 3.46 -21.49
N SER A 20 0.85 3.82 -20.41
CA SER A 20 2.27 3.46 -20.23
C SER A 20 2.43 2.08 -19.60
N ASP A 21 3.61 1.47 -19.76
CA ASP A 21 3.96 0.25 -19.02
C ASP A 21 4.07 0.59 -17.53
N LEU A 22 3.37 -0.17 -16.69
CA LEU A 22 3.34 0.02 -15.24
C LEU A 22 4.01 -1.14 -14.52
N SER A 23 4.69 -0.80 -13.45
CA SER A 23 5.11 -1.71 -12.41
C SER A 23 4.51 -1.30 -11.06
N TRP A 24 4.19 -2.27 -10.18
CA TRP A 24 3.77 -1.97 -8.80
C TRP A 24 4.85 -1.19 -8.04
N GLN A 25 6.12 -1.45 -8.36
CA GLN A 25 7.26 -0.77 -7.75
C GLN A 25 7.27 0.73 -8.07
N ASP A 26 6.79 1.15 -9.24
CA ASP A 26 6.80 2.56 -9.66
C ASP A 26 6.04 3.43 -8.66
N HIS A 27 4.90 2.94 -8.14
CA HIS A 27 4.13 3.72 -7.17
C HIS A 27 4.86 3.87 -5.81
N SER A 28 5.74 2.92 -5.46
CA SER A 28 6.59 3.06 -4.28
C SER A 28 7.60 4.20 -4.45
N GLU A 29 8.11 4.39 -5.67
CA GLU A 29 9.00 5.49 -6.03
C GLU A 29 8.25 6.83 -6.12
N ASP A 30 7.03 6.83 -6.69
CA ASP A 30 6.14 8.01 -6.70
C ASP A 30 5.88 8.52 -5.28
N LEU A 31 5.56 7.61 -4.35
CA LEU A 31 5.34 7.96 -2.95
C LEU A 31 6.61 8.53 -2.30
N LEU A 32 7.79 7.96 -2.59
CA LEU A 32 9.06 8.49 -2.11
C LEU A 32 9.34 9.90 -2.67
N GLN A 33 9.05 10.14 -3.94
CA GLN A 33 9.17 11.47 -4.55
C GLN A 33 8.21 12.47 -3.91
N LEU A 34 6.94 12.09 -3.72
CA LEU A 34 5.94 12.90 -3.04
C LEU A 34 6.39 13.27 -1.62
N MET A 35 6.87 12.28 -0.85
CA MET A 35 7.38 12.50 0.50
C MET A 35 8.61 13.40 0.53
N THR A 36 9.49 13.28 -0.45
CA THR A 36 10.67 14.14 -0.58
C THR A 36 10.26 15.58 -0.90
N HIS A 37 9.32 15.76 -1.84
CA HIS A 37 8.79 17.07 -2.22
C HIS A 37 8.12 17.79 -1.04
N PHE A 38 7.30 17.07 -0.28
CA PHE A 38 6.58 17.61 0.87
C PHE A 38 7.29 17.42 2.22
N ARG A 39 8.59 17.08 2.22
CA ARG A 39 9.34 16.73 3.44
C ARG A 39 9.21 17.78 4.55
N ASN A 40 9.26 19.06 4.20
CA ASN A 40 9.17 20.17 5.17
C ASN A 40 7.78 20.31 5.81
N GLN A 41 6.76 19.66 5.24
CA GLN A 41 5.38 19.66 5.75
C GLN A 41 5.04 18.35 6.51
N MET A 42 5.91 17.34 6.46
CA MET A 42 5.69 16.05 7.10
C MET A 42 6.25 16.04 8.52
N LYS A 43 5.37 15.95 9.52
CA LYS A 43 5.76 15.83 10.92
C LYS A 43 6.18 14.39 11.23
N GLN A 44 7.26 14.25 11.99
CA GLN A 44 7.68 12.96 12.52
C GLN A 44 6.92 12.62 13.83
N PRO A 45 6.74 11.34 14.17
CA PRO A 45 7.12 10.16 13.39
C PRO A 45 6.21 9.94 12.18
N ILE A 46 6.80 9.51 11.07
CA ILE A 46 6.02 9.09 9.89
C ILE A 46 5.70 7.59 10.00
N ILE A 47 4.41 7.25 9.87
CA ILE A 47 3.91 5.88 9.90
C ILE A 47 3.34 5.52 8.52
N GLY A 48 3.82 4.43 7.92
CA GLY A 48 3.32 3.92 6.66
C GLY A 48 2.04 3.10 6.85
N VAL A 49 1.03 3.32 6.02
CA VAL A 49 -0.22 2.54 6.05
C VAL A 49 -0.60 2.15 4.64
N GLY A 50 -0.81 0.86 4.39
CA GLY A 50 -1.20 0.37 3.08
C GLY A 50 -2.10 -0.86 3.18
N HIS A 51 -3.08 -0.95 2.30
CA HIS A 51 -3.98 -2.09 2.16
C HIS A 51 -3.73 -2.82 0.84
N SER A 52 -3.80 -4.15 0.82
CA SER A 52 -3.67 -4.97 -0.40
C SER A 52 -2.41 -4.57 -1.21
N MET A 53 -2.56 -4.21 -2.48
CA MET A 53 -1.49 -3.67 -3.34
C MET A 53 -0.77 -2.46 -2.70
N GLY A 54 -1.49 -1.55 -2.06
CA GLY A 54 -0.90 -0.42 -1.33
C GLY A 54 -0.05 -0.85 -0.13
N GLY A 55 -0.36 -1.99 0.50
CA GLY A 55 0.48 -2.59 1.54
C GLY A 55 1.82 -3.05 0.97
N CYS A 56 1.82 -3.66 -0.22
CA CYS A 56 3.02 -4.00 -0.96
C CYS A 56 3.85 -2.74 -1.28
N HIS A 57 3.22 -1.67 -1.76
CA HIS A 57 3.93 -0.42 -2.09
C HIS A 57 4.62 0.20 -0.86
N ILE A 58 3.92 0.27 0.27
CA ILE A 58 4.47 0.82 1.52
C ILE A 58 5.64 -0.04 2.02
N ALA A 59 5.51 -1.37 1.95
CA ALA A 59 6.58 -2.29 2.31
C ALA A 59 7.82 -2.12 1.40
N THR A 60 7.62 -2.06 0.08
CA THR A 60 8.69 -1.84 -0.91
C THR A 60 9.39 -0.50 -0.66
N MET A 61 8.63 0.57 -0.46
CA MET A 61 9.17 1.89 -0.18
C MET A 61 10.03 1.91 1.10
N SER A 62 9.67 1.11 2.11
CA SER A 62 10.48 0.96 3.33
C SER A 62 11.83 0.29 3.09
N VAL A 63 11.93 -0.55 2.06
CA VAL A 63 13.19 -1.20 1.67
C VAL A 63 14.05 -0.25 0.84
N ILE A 64 13.43 0.51 -0.08
CA ILE A 64 14.09 1.56 -0.88
C ILE A 64 14.66 2.65 0.04
N SER A 65 13.86 3.16 0.98
CA SER A 65 14.23 4.24 1.91
C SER A 65 14.06 3.80 3.36
N ARG A 66 15.07 3.09 3.89
CA ARG A 66 15.05 2.38 5.19
C ARG A 66 14.84 3.23 6.46
N ARG A 67 14.85 4.55 6.33
CA ARG A 67 14.66 5.49 7.45
C ARG A 67 13.42 6.37 7.27
N ILE A 68 12.59 6.09 6.25
CA ILE A 68 11.43 6.92 5.94
C ILE A 68 10.30 6.72 6.94
N PHE A 69 10.08 5.48 7.39
CA PHE A 69 9.05 5.13 8.34
C PHE A 69 9.64 4.81 9.71
N SER A 70 9.00 5.32 10.75
CA SER A 70 9.26 4.88 12.13
C SER A 70 8.59 3.53 12.39
N SER A 71 7.42 3.29 11.79
CA SER A 71 6.69 2.02 11.80
C SER A 71 5.75 1.92 10.60
N MET A 72 5.27 0.72 10.28
CA MET A 72 4.25 0.47 9.25
C MET A 72 3.10 -0.39 9.77
N MET A 73 1.92 -0.19 9.20
CA MET A 73 0.75 -1.04 9.36
C MET A 73 0.28 -1.48 7.97
N LEU A 74 0.31 -2.79 7.73
CA LEU A 74 -0.01 -3.41 6.45
C LEU A 74 -1.31 -4.18 6.61
N LEU A 75 -2.36 -3.70 5.96
CA LEU A 75 -3.72 -4.25 6.06
C LEU A 75 -3.90 -5.26 4.93
N ASP A 76 -3.92 -6.54 5.28
CA ASP A 76 -4.00 -7.68 4.36
C ASP A 76 -3.19 -7.45 3.06
N PRO A 77 -1.87 -7.22 3.18
CA PRO A 77 -1.05 -6.78 2.05
C PRO A 77 -0.96 -7.86 0.98
N ALA A 78 -0.92 -7.44 -0.29
CA ALA A 78 -0.71 -8.34 -1.42
C ALA A 78 0.79 -8.67 -1.54
N ILE A 79 1.27 -9.58 -0.70
CA ILE A 79 2.64 -10.08 -0.68
C ILE A 79 2.56 -11.60 -0.58
N SER A 80 3.00 -12.32 -1.61
CA SER A 80 2.83 -13.77 -1.66
C SER A 80 4.10 -14.46 -2.14
N PRO A 81 4.33 -15.71 -1.73
CA PRO A 81 5.48 -16.47 -2.21
C PRO A 81 5.37 -16.74 -3.73
N PRO A 82 6.47 -17.08 -4.41
CA PRO A 82 6.50 -17.29 -5.87
C PRO A 82 5.48 -18.32 -6.39
N GLU A 83 5.08 -19.28 -5.57
CA GLU A 83 4.09 -20.31 -5.90
C GLU A 83 2.65 -19.76 -5.96
N VAL A 84 2.41 -18.56 -5.42
CA VAL A 84 1.10 -17.89 -5.36
C VAL A 84 1.20 -16.54 -6.07
N GLY A 85 1.36 -16.59 -7.39
CA GLY A 85 1.36 -15.44 -8.29
C GLY A 85 -0.05 -14.90 -8.58
N LEU A 86 -0.12 -13.80 -9.36
CA LEU A 86 -1.41 -13.21 -9.77
C LEU A 86 -2.18 -14.07 -10.77
N ASP A 87 -1.47 -14.93 -11.50
CA ASP A 87 -2.03 -15.91 -12.44
C ASP A 87 -2.96 -16.92 -11.74
N GLY A 88 -2.71 -17.22 -10.48
CA GLY A 88 -3.55 -18.11 -9.67
C GLY A 88 -4.78 -17.45 -9.03
N LEU A 89 -4.87 -16.11 -8.99
CA LEU A 89 -5.90 -15.38 -8.23
C LEU A 89 -7.14 -15.01 -9.06
N GLY A 90 -7.05 -15.03 -10.39
CA GLY A 90 -8.19 -14.77 -11.29
C GLY A 90 -8.72 -13.33 -11.28
N PHE A 91 -7.95 -12.37 -10.75
CA PHE A 91 -8.35 -10.96 -10.70
C PHE A 91 -8.55 -10.33 -12.08
N ASP A 92 -7.72 -10.73 -13.05
CA ASP A 92 -7.83 -10.37 -14.47
C ASP A 92 -9.20 -10.77 -15.06
N TYR A 93 -9.58 -12.04 -14.89
CA TYR A 93 -10.84 -12.57 -15.38
C TYR A 93 -12.05 -11.90 -14.72
N MET A 94 -12.00 -11.68 -13.40
CA MET A 94 -13.05 -10.97 -12.67
C MET A 94 -13.17 -9.52 -13.15
N THR A 95 -12.05 -8.83 -13.36
CA THR A 95 -12.02 -7.44 -13.83
C THR A 95 -12.67 -7.31 -15.21
N LEU A 96 -12.29 -8.17 -16.17
CA LEU A 96 -12.81 -8.15 -17.54
C LEU A 96 -14.32 -8.43 -17.64
N ARG A 97 -14.88 -9.19 -16.69
CA ARG A 97 -16.31 -9.51 -16.66
C ARG A 97 -17.14 -8.54 -15.82
N ARG A 98 -16.50 -7.70 -15.02
CA ARG A 98 -17.20 -6.82 -14.10
C ARG A 98 -17.90 -5.70 -14.85
N ARG A 99 -19.14 -5.40 -14.45
CA ARG A 99 -19.88 -4.23 -14.94
C ARG A 99 -19.18 -2.96 -14.48
N THR A 100 -18.96 -2.04 -15.41
CA THR A 100 -18.31 -0.74 -15.17
C THR A 100 -19.16 0.47 -15.59
N HIS A 101 -20.32 0.23 -16.21
CA HIS A 101 -21.25 1.26 -16.71
C HIS A 101 -22.68 0.96 -16.28
N TRP A 102 -23.45 2.00 -15.98
CA TRP A 102 -24.85 1.93 -15.54
C TRP A 102 -25.69 3.03 -16.19
N PRO A 103 -27.01 2.80 -16.41
CA PRO A 103 -27.88 3.76 -17.06
C PRO A 103 -28.14 5.04 -16.23
N ASN A 104 -27.95 4.95 -14.90
CA ASN A 104 -28.04 6.06 -13.96
C ASN A 104 -27.37 5.70 -12.63
N ARG A 105 -27.26 6.71 -11.76
CA ARG A 105 -26.59 6.62 -10.47
C ARG A 105 -27.32 5.69 -9.49
N GLU A 106 -28.65 5.62 -9.55
CA GLU A 106 -29.46 4.72 -8.72
C GLU A 106 -29.19 3.25 -9.07
N ALA A 107 -29.09 2.93 -10.37
CA ALA A 107 -28.75 1.59 -10.83
C ALA A 107 -27.31 1.20 -10.48
N ALA A 108 -26.37 2.15 -10.51
CA ALA A 108 -25.01 1.95 -10.03
C ALA A 108 -24.99 1.65 -8.53
N GLU A 109 -25.70 2.44 -7.73
CA GLU A 109 -25.76 2.25 -6.28
C GLU A 109 -26.34 0.88 -5.91
N MET A 110 -27.44 0.46 -6.53
CA MET A 110 -28.02 -0.85 -6.30
C MET A 110 -27.04 -1.99 -6.64
N SER A 111 -26.30 -1.83 -7.75
CA SER A 111 -25.28 -2.79 -8.17
C SER A 111 -24.12 -2.87 -7.19
N VAL A 112 -23.58 -1.72 -6.75
CA VAL A 112 -22.45 -1.62 -5.83
C VAL A 112 -22.83 -2.17 -4.45
N ARG A 113 -24.00 -1.79 -3.91
CA ARG A 113 -24.49 -2.32 -2.62
C ARG A 113 -24.70 -3.83 -2.65
N LYS A 114 -25.12 -4.39 -3.79
CA LYS A 114 -25.22 -5.84 -3.95
C LYS A 114 -23.85 -6.52 -4.01
N MET A 115 -22.91 -5.93 -4.75
CA MET A 115 -21.57 -6.49 -4.96
C MET A 115 -20.71 -6.44 -3.69
N PHE A 116 -20.78 -5.33 -2.97
CA PHE A 116 -20.02 -5.06 -1.75
C PHE A 116 -20.95 -5.04 -0.53
N SER A 117 -21.79 -6.05 -0.39
CA SER A 117 -22.82 -6.12 0.65
C SER A 117 -22.25 -6.20 2.07
N THR A 118 -20.98 -6.57 2.23
CA THR A 118 -20.26 -6.62 3.50
C THR A 118 -19.62 -5.29 3.89
N TRP A 119 -19.56 -4.31 2.98
CA TRP A 119 -18.92 -3.03 3.27
C TRP A 119 -19.78 -2.13 4.16
N ASP A 120 -19.12 -1.33 5.00
CA ASP A 120 -19.78 -0.28 5.78
C ASP A 120 -20.51 0.68 4.84
N SER A 121 -21.74 1.05 5.22
CA SER A 121 -22.60 1.86 4.35
C SER A 121 -21.99 3.22 4.00
N LYS A 122 -21.24 3.84 4.92
CA LYS A 122 -20.57 5.13 4.68
C LYS A 122 -19.41 4.97 3.72
N VAL A 123 -18.73 3.83 3.73
CA VAL A 123 -17.68 3.51 2.76
C VAL A 123 -18.30 3.37 1.36
N ILE A 124 -19.46 2.71 1.24
CA ILE A 124 -20.20 2.65 -0.01
C ILE A 124 -20.62 4.05 -0.48
N ASP A 125 -21.11 4.91 0.41
CA ASP A 125 -21.50 6.28 0.05
C ASP A 125 -20.30 7.08 -0.48
N LEU A 126 -19.12 6.91 0.13
CA LEU A 126 -17.87 7.50 -0.35
C LEU A 126 -17.42 6.90 -1.69
N PHE A 127 -17.53 5.58 -1.87
CA PHE A 127 -17.27 4.92 -3.15
C PHE A 127 -18.18 5.48 -4.24
N MET A 128 -19.48 5.58 -3.99
CA MET A 128 -20.43 6.18 -4.93
C MET A 128 -20.07 7.63 -5.25
N LYS A 129 -19.58 8.39 -4.27
CA LYS A 129 -19.19 9.79 -4.47
C LYS A 129 -17.92 9.96 -5.31
N PHE A 130 -16.91 9.13 -5.09
CA PHE A 130 -15.56 9.35 -5.63
C PHE A 130 -15.14 8.38 -6.72
N ALA A 131 -15.72 7.18 -6.78
CA ALA A 131 -15.38 6.14 -7.74
C ALA A 131 -16.38 6.04 -8.90
N ILE A 132 -17.46 6.82 -8.89
CA ILE A 132 -18.48 6.84 -9.97
C ILE A 132 -18.56 8.25 -10.58
N LYS A 133 -18.34 8.36 -11.89
CA LYS A 133 -18.44 9.59 -12.69
C LYS A 133 -19.65 9.56 -13.62
N ASN A 134 -20.09 10.75 -14.04
CA ASN A 134 -21.03 10.89 -15.14
C ASN A 134 -20.31 10.67 -16.48
N ASP A 135 -20.95 10.02 -17.43
CA ASP A 135 -20.35 9.85 -18.77
C ASP A 135 -20.51 11.13 -19.60
N ASP A 136 -19.43 11.60 -20.22
CA ASP A 136 -19.38 12.86 -20.98
C ASP A 136 -20.25 12.86 -22.26
N ASN A 137 -20.79 11.70 -22.66
CA ASN A 137 -21.54 11.51 -23.91
C ASN A 137 -23.06 11.35 -23.78
N THR A 138 -23.66 11.56 -22.60
CA THR A 138 -25.13 11.58 -22.46
C THR A 138 -25.72 12.99 -22.37
N ALA A 139 -25.21 13.92 -23.19
CA ALA A 139 -25.92 15.13 -23.56
C ALA A 139 -27.19 14.80 -24.37
N SER A 140 -28.24 14.40 -23.65
CA SER A 140 -29.66 14.59 -23.92
C SER A 140 -30.11 14.65 -25.39
N LYS A 141 -30.64 13.54 -25.90
CA LYS A 141 -31.70 13.55 -26.92
C LYS A 141 -33.03 13.12 -26.28
N GLY A 142 -33.59 13.97 -25.42
CA GLY A 142 -35.00 13.85 -25.00
C GLY A 142 -35.28 14.18 -23.53
N PRO A 143 -36.54 14.54 -23.18
CA PRO A 143 -36.96 14.96 -21.84
C PRO A 143 -37.01 13.82 -20.79
N SER A 144 -36.66 12.59 -21.16
CA SER A 144 -36.64 11.41 -20.26
C SER A 144 -35.27 10.72 -20.17
N SER A 145 -34.19 11.30 -20.69
CA SER A 145 -32.87 10.67 -20.64
C SER A 145 -32.26 10.80 -19.24
N THR A 146 -32.08 9.69 -18.54
CA THR A 146 -31.26 9.65 -17.31
C THR A 146 -29.78 9.70 -17.67
N GLN A 147 -28.99 10.49 -16.93
CA GLN A 147 -27.55 10.61 -17.11
C GLN A 147 -26.87 9.27 -16.78
N SER A 148 -26.16 8.68 -17.75
CA SER A 148 -25.40 7.44 -17.51
C SER A 148 -24.14 7.73 -16.70
N VAL A 149 -23.67 6.68 -16.01
CA VAL A 149 -22.52 6.75 -15.11
C VAL A 149 -21.60 5.55 -15.29
N SER A 150 -20.32 5.76 -15.01
CA SER A 150 -19.27 4.74 -15.08
C SER A 150 -18.28 4.85 -13.92
N LEU A 151 -17.38 3.88 -13.79
CA LEU A 151 -16.28 3.96 -12.82
C LEU A 151 -15.28 5.06 -13.22
N VAL A 152 -14.74 5.76 -12.22
CA VAL A 152 -13.65 6.72 -12.40
C VAL A 152 -12.37 6.02 -12.86
N THR A 153 -11.98 4.95 -12.16
CA THR A 153 -10.92 4.05 -12.61
C THR A 153 -11.52 3.11 -13.65
N GLU A 154 -11.06 3.21 -14.89
CA GLU A 154 -11.61 2.43 -16.00
C GLU A 154 -11.11 0.99 -15.97
N GLN A 155 -11.86 0.09 -16.62
CA GLN A 155 -11.58 -1.35 -16.58
C GLN A 155 -10.15 -1.71 -17.01
N TYR A 156 -9.65 -1.04 -18.06
CA TYR A 156 -8.26 -1.20 -18.52
C TYR A 156 -7.25 -0.84 -17.42
N HIS A 157 -7.43 0.32 -16.78
CA HIS A 157 -6.51 0.83 -15.76
C HIS A 157 -6.53 -0.01 -14.47
N GLU A 158 -7.63 -0.69 -14.18
CA GLU A 158 -7.63 -1.72 -13.15
C GLU A 158 -6.89 -2.98 -13.58
N LEU A 159 -7.16 -3.47 -14.79
CA LEU A 159 -6.56 -4.69 -15.34
C LEU A 159 -5.03 -4.63 -15.38
N VAL A 160 -4.46 -3.45 -15.67
CA VAL A 160 -2.99 -3.28 -15.72
C VAL A 160 -2.30 -3.43 -14.36
N ASN A 161 -3.06 -3.39 -13.26
CA ASN A 161 -2.51 -3.77 -11.94
C ASN A 161 -2.31 -5.29 -11.82
N TYR A 162 -2.84 -6.09 -12.75
CA TYR A 162 -2.71 -7.56 -12.71
C TYR A 162 -1.89 -8.10 -13.88
N LEU A 163 -2.10 -7.55 -15.08
CA LEU A 163 -1.45 -7.96 -16.33
C LEU A 163 -0.71 -6.80 -16.98
N LYS A 164 0.47 -7.04 -17.54
CA LYS A 164 1.18 -6.06 -18.34
C LYS A 164 0.49 -5.86 -19.69
N PRO A 165 0.27 -4.61 -20.13
CA PRO A 165 -0.28 -4.30 -21.45
C PRO A 165 0.76 -4.56 -22.56
N THR A 166 0.93 -5.81 -22.97
CA THR A 166 1.97 -6.24 -23.93
C THR A 166 1.91 -5.57 -25.30
N PHE A 167 0.76 -5.04 -25.70
CA PHE A 167 0.61 -4.28 -26.95
C PHE A 167 1.43 -2.98 -27.00
N ILE A 168 1.90 -2.48 -25.86
CA ILE A 168 2.80 -1.31 -25.81
C ILE A 168 4.17 -1.65 -26.43
N HIS A 169 4.59 -2.91 -26.32
CA HIS A 169 5.90 -3.38 -26.73
C HIS A 169 5.91 -4.06 -28.10
N GLY A 170 4.75 -4.20 -28.76
CA GLY A 170 4.62 -4.79 -30.09
C GLY A 170 3.18 -4.88 -30.60
N ASP A 171 3.02 -5.26 -31.88
CA ASP A 171 1.74 -5.14 -32.58
C ASP A 171 0.73 -6.30 -32.34
N ASN A 172 1.08 -7.30 -31.51
CA ASN A 172 0.21 -8.47 -31.32
C ASN A 172 -0.94 -8.22 -30.34
N THR A 173 -2.00 -7.62 -30.85
CA THR A 173 -3.26 -7.36 -30.12
C THR A 173 -4.28 -8.50 -30.21
N LYS A 174 -4.05 -9.48 -31.10
CA LYS A 174 -5.02 -10.55 -31.37
C LYS A 174 -4.79 -11.80 -30.52
N GLU A 175 -3.54 -12.06 -30.17
CA GLU A 175 -3.13 -13.20 -29.35
C GLU A 175 -2.11 -12.71 -28.31
N PRO A 176 -2.53 -11.86 -27.34
CA PRO A 176 -1.61 -11.27 -26.39
C PRO A 176 -1.03 -12.34 -25.47
N GLU A 177 0.28 -12.25 -25.20
CA GLU A 177 0.92 -13.04 -24.15
C GLU A 177 0.43 -12.57 -22.77
N LEU A 178 0.12 -13.51 -21.89
CA LEU A 178 -0.27 -13.23 -20.51
C LEU A 178 0.97 -13.02 -19.65
N VAL A 179 1.35 -11.76 -19.47
CA VAL A 179 2.48 -11.36 -18.62
C VAL A 179 1.92 -10.72 -17.35
N TYR A 180 2.02 -11.42 -16.22
CA TYR A 180 1.49 -10.93 -14.94
C TYR A 180 2.45 -9.96 -14.24
N GLN A 181 1.90 -9.06 -13.42
CA GLN A 181 2.69 -8.20 -12.53
C GLN A 181 3.40 -9.04 -11.45
N THR A 182 4.62 -8.66 -11.07
CA THR A 182 5.46 -9.43 -10.14
C THR A 182 5.58 -8.83 -8.75
N GLY A 183 4.99 -7.65 -8.52
CA GLY A 183 5.21 -6.84 -7.32
C GLY A 183 5.05 -7.56 -5.98
N LEU A 184 4.02 -8.40 -5.86
CA LEU A 184 3.75 -9.22 -4.66
C LEU A 184 4.88 -10.20 -4.33
N VAL A 185 5.47 -10.83 -5.35
CA VAL A 185 6.53 -11.83 -5.23
C VAL A 185 7.87 -11.14 -5.02
N ASP A 186 8.10 -10.03 -5.71
CA ASP A 186 9.30 -9.20 -5.53
C ASP A 186 9.39 -8.71 -4.08
N MET A 187 8.29 -8.17 -3.54
CA MET A 187 8.26 -7.74 -2.15
C MET A 187 8.40 -8.90 -1.16
N PHE A 188 7.85 -10.09 -1.48
CA PHE A 188 8.03 -11.27 -0.65
C PHE A 188 9.52 -11.62 -0.45
N HIS A 189 10.33 -11.56 -1.52
CA HIS A 189 11.78 -11.76 -1.42
C HIS A 189 12.47 -10.70 -0.56
N MET A 190 11.90 -9.49 -0.49
CA MET A 190 12.46 -8.35 0.25
C MET A 190 11.98 -8.23 1.70
N LEU A 191 11.09 -9.10 2.20
CA LEU A 191 10.53 -9.00 3.57
C LEU A 191 11.62 -8.91 4.65
N GLY A 192 12.73 -9.64 4.48
CA GLY A 192 13.87 -9.63 5.41
C GLY A 192 14.69 -8.33 5.40
N HIS A 193 14.42 -7.41 4.47
CA HIS A 193 15.09 -6.11 4.35
C HIS A 193 14.30 -4.95 4.95
N ILE A 194 13.05 -5.16 5.36
CA ILE A 194 12.28 -4.17 6.12
C ILE A 194 13.06 -3.88 7.41
N THR A 195 13.18 -2.61 7.83
CA THR A 195 13.97 -2.20 9.00
C THR A 195 13.15 -1.58 10.13
N CYS A 196 11.89 -1.21 9.89
CA CYS A 196 11.03 -0.60 10.90
C CYS A 196 10.06 -1.62 11.53
N SER A 197 9.45 -1.26 12.67
CA SER A 197 8.42 -2.09 13.28
C SER A 197 7.22 -2.22 12.35
N THR A 198 6.72 -3.44 12.16
CA THR A 198 5.66 -3.74 11.19
C THR A 198 4.50 -4.47 11.85
N PHE A 199 3.29 -3.99 11.63
CA PHE A 199 2.06 -4.64 12.08
C PHE A 199 1.25 -5.11 10.88
N PHE A 200 0.96 -6.40 10.82
CA PHE A 200 0.07 -6.98 9.82
C PHE A 200 -1.32 -7.12 10.41
N LEU A 201 -2.32 -6.50 9.78
CA LEU A 201 -3.72 -6.64 10.15
C LEU A 201 -4.48 -7.36 9.04
N CYS A 202 -4.96 -8.56 9.31
CA CYS A 202 -5.51 -9.46 8.28
C CYS A 202 -7.00 -9.71 8.52
N GLY A 203 -7.77 -9.85 7.43
CA GLY A 203 -9.07 -10.52 7.50
C GLY A 203 -8.87 -12.02 7.71
N GLY A 204 -9.84 -12.71 8.30
CA GLY A 204 -9.81 -14.17 8.44
C GLY A 204 -10.73 -14.92 7.46
N ARG A 205 -11.71 -14.24 6.87
CA ARG A 205 -12.75 -14.83 6.03
C ARG A 205 -12.42 -14.69 4.54
N ASP A 206 -12.35 -15.80 3.82
CA ASP A 206 -12.22 -15.82 2.34
C ASP A 206 -11.08 -14.92 1.79
N THR A 207 -9.97 -14.80 2.53
CA THR A 207 -8.83 -13.96 2.15
C THR A 207 -7.77 -14.78 1.41
N PRO A 208 -7.04 -14.18 0.44
CA PRO A 208 -5.90 -14.82 -0.20
C PRO A 208 -4.70 -15.05 0.74
N SER A 209 -4.64 -14.39 1.91
CA SER A 209 -3.58 -14.59 2.89
C SER A 209 -3.97 -15.67 3.89
N ASP A 210 -3.63 -16.93 3.63
CA ASP A 210 -3.82 -18.01 4.60
C ASP A 210 -2.80 -17.95 5.76
N ASP A 211 -2.87 -18.93 6.67
CA ASP A 211 -2.00 -18.97 7.83
C ASP A 211 -0.52 -19.15 7.46
N ASP A 212 -0.21 -19.87 6.37
CA ASP A 212 1.16 -20.06 5.90
C ASP A 212 1.74 -18.76 5.34
N ILE A 213 0.96 -18.02 4.55
CA ILE A 213 1.36 -16.71 4.01
C ILE A 213 1.62 -15.72 5.16
N ARG A 214 0.75 -15.68 6.16
CA ARG A 214 0.91 -14.82 7.34
C ARG A 214 2.13 -15.19 8.16
N ASP A 215 2.40 -16.48 8.34
CA ASP A 215 3.61 -16.96 9.02
C ASP A 215 4.87 -16.55 8.24
N TYR A 216 4.86 -16.64 6.90
CA TYR A 216 5.97 -16.13 6.09
C TYR A 216 6.20 -14.64 6.30
N TRP A 217 5.14 -13.83 6.34
CA TRP A 217 5.28 -12.39 6.63
C TRP A 217 5.95 -12.16 7.97
N GLN A 218 5.47 -12.81 9.03
CA GLN A 218 6.03 -12.65 10.37
C GLN A 218 7.48 -13.12 10.45
N THR A 219 7.75 -14.35 10.01
CA THR A 219 9.06 -15.01 10.15
C THR A 219 10.12 -14.31 9.29
N ARG A 220 9.83 -14.02 8.01
CA ARG A 220 10.78 -13.38 7.11
C ARG A 220 11.03 -11.93 7.50
N THR A 221 10.00 -11.18 7.88
CA THR A 221 10.20 -9.81 8.37
C THR A 221 10.98 -9.83 9.67
N CYS A 222 10.76 -10.78 10.60
CA CYS A 222 11.55 -10.90 11.84
C CYS A 222 13.04 -11.20 11.61
N ALA A 223 13.36 -12.05 10.62
CA ALA A 223 14.70 -12.61 10.43
C ALA A 223 15.82 -11.56 10.28
N LEU A 224 15.51 -10.34 9.80
CA LEU A 224 16.43 -9.23 9.52
C LEU A 224 17.73 -9.66 8.81
N GLN A 225 17.85 -9.38 7.52
CA GLN A 225 19.04 -9.77 6.76
C GLN A 225 20.22 -8.78 6.85
N TYR A 226 20.22 -7.86 7.83
CA TYR A 226 21.29 -6.88 8.03
C TYR A 226 21.80 -6.88 9.47
N ALA A 227 23.01 -6.35 9.67
CA ALA A 227 23.54 -6.07 10.99
C ALA A 227 22.59 -5.11 11.73
N LYS A 228 22.09 -5.54 12.89
CA LYS A 228 21.26 -4.71 13.76
C LYS A 228 21.98 -3.40 14.05
N GLN A 229 21.30 -2.27 13.92
CA GLN A 229 21.84 -1.03 14.48
C GLN A 229 22.00 -1.20 16.00
N PRO A 230 23.05 -0.62 16.62
CA PRO A 230 23.19 -0.63 18.06
C PRO A 230 21.90 -0.11 18.73
N GLY A 231 21.25 -0.95 19.54
CA GLY A 231 20.00 -0.61 20.23
C GLY A 231 18.71 -0.78 19.41
N GLU A 232 18.74 -1.44 18.25
CA GLU A 232 17.55 -1.68 17.42
C GLU A 232 16.52 -2.58 18.15
N ARG A 233 15.31 -2.06 18.37
CA ARG A 233 14.19 -2.69 19.11
C ARG A 233 12.89 -2.70 18.30
N ARG A 234 12.96 -3.14 17.05
CA ARG A 234 11.77 -3.29 16.21
C ARG A 234 10.91 -4.47 16.66
N ARG A 235 9.62 -4.42 16.35
CA ARG A 235 8.66 -5.51 16.55
C ARG A 235 7.92 -5.82 15.26
N VAL A 236 7.57 -7.09 15.12
CA VAL A 236 6.72 -7.58 14.05
C VAL A 236 5.57 -8.32 14.72
N ASP A 237 4.34 -7.98 14.35
CA ASP A 237 3.15 -8.61 14.92
C ASP A 237 2.10 -8.81 13.83
N VAL A 238 1.31 -9.87 13.97
CA VAL A 238 0.26 -10.25 13.04
C VAL A 238 -1.03 -10.42 13.83
N LYS A 239 -2.08 -9.72 13.41
CA LYS A 239 -3.41 -9.84 14.00
C LYS A 239 -4.44 -10.17 12.93
N VAL A 240 -5.22 -11.21 13.19
CA VAL A 240 -6.33 -11.62 12.32
C VAL A 240 -7.66 -11.17 12.93
N LEU A 241 -8.55 -10.62 12.10
CA LEU A 241 -9.93 -10.31 12.41
C LEU A 241 -10.82 -11.37 11.72
N PRO A 242 -11.25 -12.43 12.44
CA PRO A 242 -11.82 -13.63 11.82
C PRO A 242 -13.03 -13.39 10.93
N GLU A 243 -13.91 -12.46 11.32
CA GLU A 243 -15.17 -12.18 10.63
C GLU A 243 -15.00 -11.34 9.35
N LEU A 244 -13.88 -10.63 9.24
CA LEU A 244 -13.63 -9.71 8.13
C LEU A 244 -12.90 -10.41 7.00
N GLY A 245 -13.20 -10.00 5.76
CA GLY A 245 -12.50 -10.49 4.57
C GLY A 245 -11.34 -9.61 4.13
N HIS A 246 -10.91 -9.81 2.88
CA HIS A 246 -9.79 -9.06 2.30
C HIS A 246 -10.00 -7.54 2.33
N PHE A 247 -11.25 -7.09 2.24
CA PHE A 247 -11.61 -5.68 2.32
C PHE A 247 -11.87 -5.21 3.76
N LEU A 248 -11.17 -5.76 4.76
CA LEU A 248 -11.37 -5.46 6.19
C LEU A 248 -11.54 -3.95 6.52
N ALA A 249 -10.75 -3.09 5.89
CA ALA A 249 -10.79 -1.64 6.11
C ALA A 249 -12.05 -0.96 5.55
N MET A 250 -12.73 -1.62 4.61
CA MET A 250 -13.99 -1.20 4.02
C MET A 250 -15.19 -1.89 4.69
N GLU A 251 -15.01 -3.12 5.19
CA GLU A 251 -16.03 -3.89 5.92
C GLU A 251 -16.27 -3.32 7.32
N ASP A 252 -15.22 -3.11 8.11
CA ASP A 252 -15.30 -2.51 9.45
C ASP A 252 -14.15 -1.52 9.69
N PRO A 253 -14.24 -0.30 9.12
CA PRO A 253 -13.22 0.72 9.29
C PRO A 253 -13.00 1.09 10.76
N LYS A 254 -14.04 0.97 11.62
CA LYS A 254 -13.95 1.34 13.03
C LYS A 254 -13.06 0.37 13.78
N THR A 255 -13.33 -0.92 13.69
CA THR A 255 -12.53 -1.95 14.38
C THR A 255 -11.09 -1.94 13.88
N CYS A 256 -10.87 -1.82 12.56
CA CYS A 256 -9.52 -1.67 12.00
C CYS A 256 -8.79 -0.45 12.58
N ALA A 257 -9.45 0.71 12.64
CA ALA A 257 -8.86 1.94 13.17
C ALA A 257 -8.53 1.82 14.67
N GLU A 258 -9.39 1.20 15.49
CA GLU A 258 -9.13 1.00 16.92
C GLU A 258 -7.91 0.09 17.16
N VAL A 259 -7.80 -1.00 16.40
CA VAL A 259 -6.65 -1.91 16.49
C VAL A 259 -5.35 -1.21 16.07
N MET A 260 -5.39 -0.48 14.95
CA MET A 260 -4.24 0.28 14.45
C MET A 260 -3.83 1.40 15.41
N ALA A 261 -4.80 2.10 16.02
CA ALA A 261 -4.52 3.18 16.97
C ALA A 261 -3.69 2.71 18.17
N ASN A 262 -3.98 1.51 18.70
CA ASN A 262 -3.18 0.92 19.77
C ASN A 262 -1.72 0.69 19.36
N TRP A 263 -1.49 0.17 18.15
CA TRP A 263 -0.13 0.00 17.64
C TRP A 263 0.58 1.35 17.46
N MET A 264 -0.09 2.30 16.80
CA MET A 264 0.44 3.64 16.53
C MET A 264 0.83 4.38 17.81
N ALA A 265 0.01 4.32 18.86
CA ALA A 265 0.30 4.97 20.13
C ALA A 265 1.62 4.47 20.72
N VAL A 266 1.78 3.16 20.82
CA VAL A 266 2.99 2.58 21.43
C VAL A 266 4.24 2.83 20.55
N GLU A 267 4.14 2.78 19.23
CA GLU A 267 5.28 3.08 18.35
C GLU A 267 5.64 4.57 18.34
N SER A 268 4.66 5.46 18.45
CA SER A 268 4.90 6.90 18.57
C SER A 268 5.59 7.25 19.89
N ASP A 269 5.15 6.67 21.01
CA ASP A 269 5.77 6.88 22.32
C ASP A 269 7.22 6.38 22.34
N LYS A 270 7.47 5.20 21.76
CA LYS A 270 8.84 4.67 21.61
C LYS A 270 9.71 5.58 20.76
N TRP A 271 9.18 6.10 19.65
CA TRP A 271 9.92 7.04 18.82
C TRP A 271 10.25 8.32 19.58
N ILE A 272 9.29 8.91 20.30
CA ILE A 272 9.51 10.12 21.11
C ILE A 272 10.59 9.87 22.17
N GLN A 273 10.55 8.72 22.85
CA GLN A 273 11.56 8.36 23.84
C GLN A 273 12.94 8.23 23.19
N LEU A 274 13.05 7.53 22.07
CA LEU A 274 14.32 7.34 21.35
C LEU A 274 14.90 8.67 20.84
N GLU A 275 14.06 9.59 20.37
CA GLU A 275 14.51 10.93 19.97
C GLU A 275 15.02 11.71 21.18
N ARG A 276 14.31 11.69 22.31
CA ARG A 276 14.78 12.33 23.55
C ARG A 276 16.13 11.77 24.02
N GLU A 277 16.32 10.46 23.94
CA GLU A 277 17.57 9.80 24.33
C GLU A 277 18.73 10.10 23.36
N LYS A 278 18.48 10.00 22.04
CA LYS A 278 19.50 10.24 21.00
C LYS A 278 19.95 11.69 20.97
N TRP A 279 18.99 12.62 20.96
CA TRP A 279 19.28 14.04 20.87
C TRP A 279 19.67 14.60 22.25
N GLY A 280 19.17 14.07 23.36
CA GLY A 280 19.62 14.48 24.70
C GLY A 280 21.12 14.26 24.97
N GLY A 281 21.79 13.35 24.25
CA GLY A 281 23.21 13.04 24.44
C GLY A 281 24.20 13.82 23.57
N ILE A 282 23.76 14.34 22.41
CA ILE A 282 24.67 14.98 21.43
C ILE A 282 24.10 16.29 20.86
N ASP A 283 22.80 16.51 20.99
CA ASP A 283 22.15 17.73 20.54
C ASP A 283 22.49 18.88 21.50
N GLY A 284 22.79 20.05 20.94
CA GLY A 284 23.36 21.17 21.69
C GLY A 284 24.88 21.13 21.90
N LEU A 285 25.56 19.99 21.69
CA LEU A 285 27.03 19.94 21.71
C LEU A 285 27.64 20.64 20.49
N GLY A 286 28.70 21.40 20.73
CA GLY A 286 29.53 22.00 19.70
C GLY A 286 30.30 20.96 18.88
N VAL A 287 30.76 21.35 17.69
CA VAL A 287 31.50 20.46 16.78
C VAL A 287 32.73 19.82 17.44
N ASN A 288 33.43 20.55 18.32
CA ASN A 288 34.61 20.04 19.00
C ASN A 288 34.29 18.99 20.08
N GLU A 289 33.19 19.16 20.81
CA GLU A 289 32.73 18.17 21.80
C GLU A 289 32.29 16.88 21.10
N LYS A 290 31.58 17.00 19.97
CA LYS A 290 31.23 15.86 19.10
C LYS A 290 32.47 15.12 18.59
N LYS A 291 33.52 15.85 18.18
CA LYS A 291 34.81 15.25 17.77
C LYS A 291 35.49 14.53 18.92
N ALA A 292 35.49 15.10 20.13
CA ALA A 292 36.07 14.48 21.31
C ALA A 292 35.36 13.16 21.66
N LEU A 293 34.02 13.14 21.66
CA LEU A 293 33.23 11.92 21.85
C LEU A 293 33.56 10.85 20.80
N ALA A 294 33.64 11.25 19.53
CA ALA A 294 34.01 10.33 18.45
C ALA A 294 35.43 9.76 18.64
N HIS A 295 36.39 10.58 19.08
CA HIS A 295 37.74 10.12 19.39
C HIS A 295 37.76 9.11 20.54
N THR A 296 37.07 9.41 21.65
CA THR A 296 36.95 8.49 22.79
C THR A 296 36.31 7.15 22.39
N TRP A 297 35.28 7.19 21.54
CA TRP A 297 34.66 5.99 21.00
C TRP A 297 35.62 5.19 20.12
N MET A 298 36.37 5.85 19.23
CA MET A 298 37.37 5.18 18.37
C MET A 298 38.49 4.51 19.16
N GLU A 299 39.01 5.15 20.21
CA GLU A 299 40.03 4.56 21.09
C GLU A 299 39.49 3.33 21.84
N SER A 300 38.27 3.44 22.38
CA SER A 300 37.61 2.32 23.05
C SER A 300 37.37 1.14 22.09
N LEU A 301 37.04 1.44 20.83
CA LEU A 301 36.83 0.43 19.79
C LEU A 301 38.15 -0.24 19.39
N ARG A 302 39.24 0.52 19.23
CA ARG A 302 40.59 -0.02 18.95
C ARG A 302 41.06 -0.99 20.02
N ALA A 303 40.75 -0.74 21.29
CA ALA A 303 41.13 -1.64 22.37
C ALA A 303 40.33 -2.96 22.38
N LYS A 304 39.20 -3.01 21.67
CA LYS A 304 38.28 -4.16 21.64
C LYS A 304 38.46 -5.05 20.39
N LEU A 305 38.93 -4.49 19.29
CA LEU A 305 39.24 -5.20 18.04
C LEU A 305 40.65 -5.79 18.10
#